data_AF-A0A0B7H1L0-F1
#
_entry.id   AF-A0A0B7H1L0-F1
#
_cell.length_a   1.000
_cell.length_b   1.000
_cell.length_c   1.000
_cell.angle_alpha   90.00
_cell.angle_beta   90.00
_cell.angle_gamma   90.00
#
_symmetry.space_group_name_H-M   'P 1'
#
loop_
_entity.id
_entity.type
_entity.pdbx_description
1 polymer ?
#
loop_
_entity_poly.entity_id
_entity_poly.type
_entity_poly.pdbx_seq_one_letter_code
_entity_poly.pdbx_strand_id
1 'polypeptide(L)'
;MELKTINKIIAILIILANFYFVPASYTTIQDGGGAMGLGIIIVPILFSINLLIIPALLTFVRKFSDSLLLFVVLILGLLWILFWLHLFS
;
A
#
# COMPACT_ATOMS: atom_id res chain seq x y z
N MET A 1 7.05 -3.07 23.04
CA MET A 1 7.70 -3.00 21.71
C MET A 1 8.09 -1.57 21.45
N GLU A 2 9.30 -1.32 20.94
CA GLU A 2 9.70 0.02 20.50
C GLU A 2 8.91 0.43 19.24
N LEU A 3 8.61 1.73 19.11
CA LEU A 3 7.86 2.29 17.98
C LEU A 3 8.53 1.93 16.63
N LYS A 4 9.86 1.96 16.61
CA LYS A 4 10.67 1.51 15.48
C LYS A 4 10.39 0.08 15.03
N THR A 5 10.17 -0.85 15.96
CA THR A 5 9.86 -2.24 15.64
C THR A 5 8.44 -2.36 15.08
N ILE A 6 7.48 -1.63 15.66
CA ILE A 6 6.09 -1.60 15.17
C ILE A 6 6.05 -1.04 13.74
N ASN A 7 6.72 0.09 13.49
CA ASN A 7 6.80 0.70 12.17
C ASN A 7 7.35 -0.28 11.13
N LYS A 8 8.43 -1.00 11.46
CA LYS A 8 9.02 -1.99 10.56
C LYS A 8 8.07 -3.14 10.24
N ILE A 9 7.33 -3.64 11.23
CA ILE A 9 6.34 -4.71 10.99
C ILE A 9 5.26 -4.22 10.04
N ILE A 10 4.70 -3.03 10.28
CA ILE A 10 3.67 -2.46 9.40
C ILE A 10 4.23 -2.22 8.01
N ALA A 11 5.44 -1.68 7.89
CA ALA A 11 6.10 -1.46 6.61
C ALA A 11 6.28 -2.77 5.82
N ILE A 12 6.69 -3.85 6.49
CA ILE A 12 6.80 -5.18 5.86
C ILE A 12 5.43 -5.66 5.37
N LEU A 13 4.37 -5.50 6.15
CA LEU A 13 3.00 -5.87 5.73
C LEU A 13 2.55 -5.07 4.51
N ILE A 14 2.82 -3.77 4.47
CA ILE A 14 2.50 -2.90 3.31
C ILE A 14 3.26 -3.37 2.07
N ILE A 15 4.56 -3.67 2.21
CA ILE A 15 5.39 -4.20 1.11
C ILE A 15 4.84 -5.54 0.62
N LEU A 16 4.47 -6.44 1.53
CA LEU A 16 3.87 -7.74 1.19
C LEU A 16 2.55 -7.57 0.44
N ALA A 17 1.66 -6.71 0.92
CA ALA A 17 0.39 -6.43 0.24
C ALA A 17 0.60 -5.86 -1.16
N ASN A 18 1.64 -5.05 -1.35
CA ASN A 18 1.97 -4.49 -2.66
C ASN A 18 2.38 -5.53 -3.71
N PHE A 19 2.89 -6.71 -3.30
CA PHE A 19 3.11 -7.81 -4.26
C PHE A 19 1.81 -8.31 -4.90
N TYR A 20 0.65 -8.08 -4.27
CA TYR A 20 -0.65 -8.35 -4.86
C TYR A 20 -1.17 -7.16 -5.70
N PHE A 21 -1.11 -5.95 -5.15
CA PHE A 21 -1.69 -4.77 -5.80
C PHE A 21 -0.90 -4.28 -7.02
N VAL A 22 0.43 -4.44 -7.06
CA VAL A 22 1.23 -4.03 -8.22
C VAL A 22 0.87 -4.83 -9.49
N PRO A 23 0.85 -6.18 -9.47
CA PRO A 23 0.35 -6.96 -10.60
C PRO A 23 -1.11 -6.64 -10.94
N ALA A 24 -1.99 -6.48 -9.94
CA ALA A 24 -3.40 -6.16 -10.17
C ALA A 24 -3.57 -4.81 -10.90
N SER A 25 -2.78 -3.79 -10.55
CA SER A 25 -2.75 -2.52 -11.28
C SER A 25 -2.30 -2.71 -12.73
N TYR A 26 -1.27 -3.51 -12.95
CA TYR A 26 -0.72 -3.76 -14.29
C TYR A 26 -1.74 -4.46 -15.19
N THR A 27 -2.36 -5.54 -14.72
CA THR A 27 -3.39 -6.26 -15.49
C THR A 27 -4.61 -5.39 -15.76
N THR A 28 -5.05 -4.60 -14.77
CA THR A 28 -6.19 -3.68 -14.95
C THR A 28 -5.93 -2.64 -16.03
N ILE A 29 -4.72 -2.09 -16.11
CA ILE A 29 -4.33 -1.12 -17.15
C ILE A 29 -4.19 -1.82 -18.51
N GLN A 30 -3.56 -2.99 -18.54
CA GLN A 30 -3.34 -3.77 -19.77
C GLN A 30 -4.66 -4.19 -20.42
N ASP A 31 -5.63 -4.62 -19.61
CA ASP A 31 -6.94 -5.08 -20.09
C ASP A 31 -7.90 -3.91 -20.36
N GLY A 32 -7.42 -2.66 -20.29
CA GLY A 32 -8.24 -1.47 -20.49
C GLY A 32 -9.38 -1.32 -19.48
N GLY A 33 -9.24 -1.92 -18.28
CA GLY A 33 -10.27 -1.97 -17.26
C GLY A 33 -11.33 -3.07 -17.44
N GLY A 34 -11.10 -4.04 -18.32
CA GLY A 34 -12.00 -5.19 -18.54
C GLY A 34 -13.27 -4.82 -19.31
N ALA A 35 -14.37 -5.58 -19.08
CA ALA A 35 -15.62 -5.36 -19.79
C ALA A 35 -16.16 -3.93 -19.53
N MET A 36 -16.36 -3.17 -20.61
CA MET A 36 -16.80 -1.75 -20.59
C MET A 36 -15.79 -0.76 -19.95
N GLY A 37 -14.57 -1.18 -19.62
CA GLY A 37 -13.51 -0.31 -19.09
C GLY A 37 -13.74 0.21 -17.65
N LEU A 38 -14.69 -0.38 -16.92
CA LEU A 38 -15.04 0.03 -15.55
C LEU A 38 -13.86 -0.10 -14.58
N GLY A 39 -12.94 -1.04 -14.82
CA GLY A 39 -11.72 -1.20 -14.03
C GLY A 39 -10.77 0.00 -14.08
N ILE A 40 -10.84 0.86 -15.11
CA ILE A 40 -10.03 2.09 -15.16
C ILE A 40 -10.38 3.02 -14.00
N ILE A 41 -11.64 3.05 -13.57
CA ILE A 41 -12.11 3.89 -12.46
C ILE A 41 -11.39 3.54 -11.16
N ILE A 42 -10.94 2.29 -11.01
CA ILE A 42 -10.26 1.82 -9.80
C ILE A 42 -8.73 1.98 -9.86
N VAL A 43 -8.17 2.34 -11.02
CA VAL A 43 -6.72 2.56 -11.20
C VAL A 43 -6.17 3.65 -10.26
N PRO A 44 -6.82 4.81 -10.05
CA PRO A 44 -6.33 5.81 -9.09
C PRO A 44 -6.23 5.27 -7.66
N ILE A 45 -7.16 4.38 -7.28
CA ILE A 45 -7.18 3.74 -5.97
C ILE A 45 -6.03 2.74 -5.85
N LEU A 46 -5.89 1.85 -6.83
CA LEU A 46 -4.77 0.92 -6.98
C LEU A 46 -3.42 1.65 -6.94
N PHE A 47 -3.31 2.80 -7.61
CA PHE A 47 -2.11 3.63 -7.59
C PHE A 47 -1.84 4.24 -6.22
N SER A 48 -2.87 4.70 -5.49
CA SER A 48 -2.72 5.21 -4.12
C SER A 48 -2.17 4.14 -3.17
N ILE A 49 -2.57 2.88 -3.34
CA ILE A 49 -2.04 1.74 -2.58
C ILE A 49 -0.57 1.49 -2.94
N ASN A 50 -0.23 1.54 -4.23
CA ASN A 50 1.13 1.35 -4.70
C ASN A 50 2.09 2.45 -4.19
N LEU A 51 1.61 3.69 -4.04
CA LEU A 51 2.39 4.78 -3.47
C LEU A 51 2.77 4.57 -2.00
N LEU A 52 2.03 3.75 -1.24
CA LEU A 52 2.34 3.44 0.16
C LEU A 52 3.64 2.64 0.34
N ILE A 53 4.23 2.12 -0.74
CA ILE A 53 5.62 1.60 -0.73
C ILE A 53 6.61 2.66 -0.28
N ILE A 54 6.42 3.93 -0.68
CA ILE A 54 7.37 5.00 -0.37
C ILE A 54 7.51 5.20 1.16
N PRO A 55 6.43 5.48 1.92
CA PRO A 55 6.52 5.59 3.37
C PRO A 55 6.97 4.28 4.03
N ALA A 56 6.60 3.11 3.48
CA ALA A 56 7.08 1.82 3.98
C ALA A 56 8.62 1.71 3.86
N LEU A 57 9.20 2.07 2.73
CA LEU A 57 10.66 2.07 2.52
C LEU A 57 11.37 3.11 3.38
N LEU A 58 10.78 4.29 3.58
CA LEU A 58 11.33 5.33 4.47
C LEU A 58 11.50 4.85 5.91
N THR A 59 10.72 3.87 6.35
CA THR A 59 10.85 3.23 7.67
C THR A 59 12.22 2.58 7.90
N PHE A 60 12.88 2.10 6.84
CA PHE A 60 14.21 1.49 6.93
C PHE A 60 15.33 2.53 7.00
N VAL A 61 15.03 3.80 6.71
CA VAL A 61 15.98 4.90 6.87
C VAL A 61 16.07 5.29 8.34
N ARG A 62 17.29 5.26 8.90
CA ARG A 62 17.56 5.49 10.33
C ARG A 62 16.94 6.79 10.87
N LYS A 63 16.91 7.85 10.04
CA LYS A 63 16.32 9.16 10.35
C LYS A 63 14.81 9.12 10.62
N PHE A 64 14.07 8.25 9.93
CA PHE A 64 12.60 8.21 10.00
C PHE A 64 12.06 7.01 10.78
N SER A 65 12.94 6.08 11.16
CA SER A 65 12.55 4.82 11.79
C SER A 65 11.77 4.98 13.11
N ASP A 66 11.92 6.10 13.82
CA ASP A 66 11.23 6.40 15.09
C ASP A 66 10.22 7.56 14.99
N SER A 67 9.83 7.93 13.77
CA SER A 67 8.90 9.06 13.57
C SER A 67 7.45 8.65 13.84
N LEU A 68 6.79 9.37 14.76
CA LEU A 68 5.36 9.22 15.03
C LEU A 68 4.50 9.59 13.81
N LEU A 69 4.93 10.57 13.03
CA LEU A 69 4.23 10.94 11.78
C LEU A 69 4.24 9.78 10.79
N LEU A 70 5.40 9.13 10.63
CA LEU A 70 5.53 7.97 9.76
C LEU A 70 4.66 6.81 10.24
N PHE A 71 4.58 6.58 11.55
CA PHE A 71 3.68 5.59 12.14
C PHE A 71 2.21 5.82 11.78
N VAL A 72 1.71 7.05 11.91
CA VAL A 72 0.32 7.39 11.56
C VAL A 72 0.06 7.15 10.07
N VAL A 73 0.99 7.55 9.20
CA VAL A 73 0.88 7.31 7.75
C VAL A 73 0.86 5.81 7.44
N LEU A 74 1.72 5.02 8.08
CA LEU A 74 1.76 3.57 7.91
C LEU A 74 0.47 2.89 8.38
N ILE A 75 -0.09 3.28 9.52
CA ILE A 75 -1.35 2.72 10.02
C ILE A 75 -2.52 3.06 9.08
N LEU A 76 -2.66 4.33 8.69
CA LEU A 76 -3.73 4.73 7.78
C LEU A 76 -3.58 4.03 6.43
N GLY A 77 -2.35 3.92 5.94
CA GLY A 77 -2.03 3.18 4.73
C GLY A 77 -2.37 1.69 4.84
N LEU A 78 -2.04 1.05 5.96
CA LEU A 78 -2.37 -0.36 6.20
C LEU A 78 -3.88 -0.57 6.26
N LEU A 79 -4.62 0.29 6.95
CA LEU A 79 -6.09 0.21 7.00
C LEU A 79 -6.71 0.39 5.61
N TRP A 80 -6.18 1.31 4.81
CA TRP A 80 -6.59 1.51 3.43
C TRP A 80 -6.37 0.26 2.58
N ILE A 81 -5.17 -0.32 2.68
CA ILE A 81 -4.82 -1.57 2.00
C ILE A 81 -5.75 -2.71 2.41
N LEU A 82 -5.98 -2.91 3.70
CA LEU A 82 -6.84 -3.98 4.21
C LEU A 82 -8.29 -3.79 3.77
N PHE A 83 -8.80 -2.56 3.74
CA PHE A 83 -10.13 -2.24 3.25
C PHE A 83 -10.30 -2.65 1.78
N TRP A 84 -9.37 -2.28 0.92
CA TRP A 84 -9.43 -2.67 -0.49
C TRP A 84 -9.14 -4.15 -0.72
N LEU A 85 -8.23 -4.74 0.05
CA LEU A 85 -7.97 -6.17 -0.02
C LEU A 85 -9.24 -6.96 0.26
N HIS A 86 -9.99 -6.58 1.30
CA HIS A 86 -11.27 -7.22 1.63
C HIS A 86 -12.33 -7.03 0.53
N LEU A 87 -12.33 -5.90 -0.17
CA LEU A 87 -13.29 -5.63 -1.24
C LEU A 87 -12.97 -6.40 -2.54
N PHE A 88 -11.70 -6.79 -2.74
CA PHE A 88 -11.24 -7.51 -3.92
C PHE A 88 -11.02 -9.01 -3.72
N SER A 89 -10.95 -9.49 -2.47
CA SER A 89 -10.81 -10.92 -2.12
C SER A 89 -12.16 -11.59 -1.91
#